data_AF-B0TRM9-F1
#
_entry.id   AF-B0TRM9-F1
#
_cell.length_a   1.000
_cell.length_b   1.000
_cell.length_c   1.000
_cell.angle_alpha   90.00
_cell.angle_beta   90.00
_cell.angle_gamma   90.00
#
_symmetry.space_group_name_H-M   'P 1'
#
loop_
_entity.id
_entity.type
_entity.pdbx_description
1 polymer ?
#
loop_
_entity_poly.entity_id
_entity_poly.type
_entity_poly.pdbx_seq_one_letter_code
_entity_poly.pdbx_strand_id
1 'polypeptide(L)'
;MHRTSNILLLAAITVLATPVLADEPQQDILLKEEQIDTGLKNFGYQTGLALGCVAADQRAQLETEAMNINSEISRTLGGDRAFLYAASFGYGTNIELNVQECTEALANFEKRAAAFHQDTRGEK
;
A
#
# COMPACT_ATOMS: atom_id res chain seq x y z
N MET A 1 -23.54 -75.91 14.84
CA MET A 1 -24.25 -74.67 14.46
C MET A 1 -23.38 -73.49 14.87
N HIS A 2 -22.88 -72.76 13.89
CA HIS A 2 -22.09 -71.54 14.09
C HIS A 2 -22.89 -70.49 14.86
N ARG A 3 -22.25 -69.85 15.85
CA ARG A 3 -22.70 -68.54 16.33
C ARG A 3 -21.48 -67.67 16.66
N THR A 4 -21.49 -66.54 15.98
CA THR A 4 -20.51 -65.47 15.83
C THR A 4 -20.44 -64.55 17.05
N SER A 5 -19.48 -63.61 16.99
CA SER A 5 -19.25 -62.41 17.82
C SER A 5 -18.19 -62.59 18.91
N ASN A 6 -17.25 -61.68 19.15
CA ASN A 6 -17.07 -60.32 18.66
C ASN A 6 -15.58 -59.98 18.82
N ILE A 7 -14.85 -59.80 17.71
CA ILE A 7 -13.46 -59.31 17.77
C ILE A 7 -13.52 -57.79 17.91
N LEU A 8 -13.34 -57.30 19.13
CA LEU A 8 -12.98 -55.92 19.42
C LEU A 8 -11.53 -55.71 18.94
N LEU A 9 -11.36 -55.17 17.73
CA LEU A 9 -10.09 -54.61 17.31
C LEU A 9 -10.20 -53.09 17.36
N LEU A 10 -9.55 -52.50 18.38
CA LEU A 10 -9.30 -51.07 18.48
C LEU A 10 -8.56 -50.62 17.21
N ALA A 11 -9.23 -49.82 16.38
CA ALA A 11 -8.55 -49.03 15.37
C ALA A 11 -7.83 -47.87 16.08
N ALA A 12 -6.53 -48.02 16.30
CA ALA A 12 -5.67 -46.91 16.68
C ALA A 12 -5.57 -45.97 15.47
N ILE A 13 -6.37 -44.90 15.46
CA ILE A 13 -6.24 -43.80 14.51
C ILE A 13 -4.97 -43.03 14.90
N THR A 14 -3.86 -43.35 14.25
CA THR A 14 -2.67 -42.49 14.29
C THR A 14 -3.00 -41.21 13.54
N VAL A 15 -3.35 -40.17 14.29
CA VAL A 15 -3.36 -38.79 13.81
C VAL A 15 -1.91 -38.46 13.41
N LEU A 16 -1.64 -38.46 12.11
CA LEU A 16 -0.45 -37.82 11.57
C LEU A 16 -0.62 -36.32 11.83
N ALA A 17 -0.07 -35.85 12.94
CA ALA A 17 0.19 -34.43 13.13
C ALA A 17 1.21 -34.03 12.07
N THR A 18 0.73 -33.55 10.93
CA THR A 18 1.56 -32.77 10.01
C THR A 18 2.08 -31.57 10.78
N PRO A 19 3.40 -31.33 10.86
CA PRO A 19 3.88 -30.07 11.39
C PRO A 19 3.42 -28.97 10.44
N VAL A 20 2.45 -28.16 10.86
CA VAL A 20 2.29 -26.81 10.34
C VAL A 20 3.56 -26.09 10.74
N LEU A 21 4.50 -25.97 9.80
CA LEU A 21 5.58 -25.01 9.91
C LEU A 21 4.92 -23.63 9.83
N ALA A 22 5.13 -22.83 10.87
CA ALA A 22 4.60 -21.49 10.99
C ALA A 22 5.07 -20.61 9.81
N ASP A 23 4.14 -20.26 8.92
CA ASP A 23 4.34 -19.32 7.79
C ASP A 23 3.86 -17.90 8.13
N GLU A 24 3.39 -17.67 9.37
CA GLU A 24 2.85 -16.38 9.82
C GLU A 24 3.82 -15.20 9.66
N PRO A 25 5.12 -15.31 9.98
CA PRO A 25 6.04 -14.17 9.85
C PRO A 25 6.20 -13.70 8.40
N GLN A 26 6.16 -14.63 7.43
CA GLN A 26 6.36 -14.30 6.02
C GLN A 26 5.11 -13.64 5.43
N GLN A 27 3.92 -14.14 5.79
CA GLN A 27 2.66 -13.54 5.37
C GLN A 27 2.50 -12.12 5.92
N ASP A 28 2.87 -11.88 7.18
CA ASP A 28 2.85 -10.54 7.79
C ASP A 28 3.79 -9.54 7.08
N ILE A 29 4.96 -9.99 6.64
CA ILE A 29 5.88 -9.16 5.86
C ILE A 29 5.26 -8.80 4.52
N LEU A 30 4.71 -9.77 3.78
CA LEU A 30 4.08 -9.51 2.49
C LEU A 30 2.90 -8.54 2.59
N LEU A 31 2.07 -8.67 3.62
CA LEU A 31 0.97 -7.75 3.89
C LEU A 31 1.47 -6.33 4.15
N LYS A 32 2.59 -6.16 4.87
CA LYS A 32 3.21 -4.85 5.10
C LYS A 32 3.76 -4.24 3.82
N GLU A 33 4.44 -5.03 2.99
CA GLU A 33 4.96 -4.55 1.71
C GLU A 33 3.83 -4.13 0.76
N GLU A 34 2.73 -4.89 0.71
CA GLU A 34 1.53 -4.53 -0.07
C GLU A 34 0.86 -3.25 0.44
N GLN A 35 0.81 -3.06 1.76
CA GLN A 35 0.29 -1.84 2.37
C GLN A 35 1.15 -0.61 2.00
N ILE A 36 2.47 -0.76 1.99
CA ILE A 36 3.39 0.29 1.55
C ILE A 36 3.12 0.62 0.08
N ASP A 37 3.08 -0.38 -0.78
CA ASP A 37 2.90 -0.20 -2.23
C ASP A 37 1.53 0.42 -2.55
N THR A 38 0.47 -0.02 -1.88
CA THR A 38 -0.88 0.58 -1.98
C THR A 38 -0.86 2.02 -1.49
N GLY A 39 -0.16 2.28 -0.39
CA GLY A 39 0.07 3.61 0.13
C GLY A 39 0.71 4.53 -0.90
N LEU A 40 1.76 4.07 -1.58
CA LEU A 40 2.50 4.84 -2.59
C LEU A 40 1.68 5.10 -3.85
N LYS A 41 0.94 4.10 -4.34
CA LYS A 41 0.00 4.26 -5.45
C LYS A 41 -1.04 5.33 -5.15
N ASN A 42 -1.67 5.25 -3.98
CA ASN A 42 -2.66 6.23 -3.55
C ASN A 42 -2.05 7.63 -3.41
N PHE A 43 -0.82 7.74 -2.90
CA PHE A 43 -0.18 9.04 -2.76
C PHE A 43 0.17 9.66 -4.12
N GLY A 44 0.73 8.87 -5.03
CA GLY A 44 0.98 9.31 -6.40
C GLY A 44 -0.31 9.79 -7.07
N TYR A 45 -1.36 8.97 -7.02
CA TYR A 45 -2.66 9.30 -7.58
C TYR A 45 -3.22 10.63 -7.06
N GLN A 46 -3.26 10.82 -5.73
CA GLN A 46 -3.75 12.07 -5.12
C GLN A 46 -2.88 13.28 -5.49
N THR A 47 -1.56 13.10 -5.62
CA THR A 47 -0.68 14.17 -6.08
C THR A 47 -1.00 14.58 -7.52
N GLY A 48 -1.29 13.61 -8.39
CA GLY A 48 -1.69 13.88 -9.77
C GLY A 48 -3.04 14.60 -9.89
N LEU A 49 -4.03 14.19 -9.09
CA LEU A 49 -5.32 14.88 -8.99
C LEU A 49 -5.15 16.33 -8.52
N ALA A 50 -4.37 16.54 -7.46
CA ALA A 50 -4.09 17.87 -6.93
C ALA A 50 -3.46 18.79 -7.99
N LEU A 51 -2.59 18.26 -8.85
CA LEU A 51 -1.96 19.03 -9.93
C LEU A 51 -2.96 19.51 -10.99
N GLY A 52 -4.05 18.78 -11.21
CA GLY A 52 -5.15 19.22 -12.06
C GLY A 52 -6.01 20.31 -11.44
N CYS A 53 -5.93 20.51 -10.12
CA CYS A 53 -6.83 21.37 -9.35
C CYS A 53 -6.19 22.66 -8.83
N VAL A 54 -4.87 22.76 -8.80
CA VAL A 54 -4.16 24.00 -8.40
C VAL A 54 -4.29 25.10 -9.44
N ALA A 55 -4.18 26.35 -9.01
CA ALA A 55 -4.12 27.49 -9.92
C ALA A 55 -2.83 27.44 -10.78
N ALA A 56 -2.87 28.10 -11.94
CA ALA A 56 -1.77 28.06 -12.90
C ALA A 56 -0.42 28.56 -12.32
N ASP A 57 -0.46 29.53 -11.41
CA ASP A 57 0.71 30.09 -10.73
C ASP A 57 1.25 29.19 -9.60
N GLN A 58 0.44 28.27 -9.08
CA GLN A 58 0.82 27.29 -8.05
C GLN A 58 1.36 25.99 -8.65
N ARG A 59 1.14 25.77 -9.95
CA ARG A 59 1.46 24.50 -10.61
C ARG A 59 2.92 24.09 -10.47
N ALA A 60 3.85 25.00 -10.72
CA ALA A 60 5.29 24.73 -10.63
C ALA A 60 5.73 24.35 -9.21
N GLN A 61 5.09 24.93 -8.19
CA GLN A 61 5.36 24.58 -6.79
C GLN A 61 4.95 23.13 -6.50
N LEU A 62 3.77 22.71 -6.95
CA LEU A 62 3.30 21.35 -6.75
C LEU A 62 4.11 20.32 -7.55
N GLU A 63 4.53 20.65 -8.78
CA GLU A 63 5.41 19.80 -9.58
C GLU A 63 6.76 19.59 -8.87
N THR A 64 7.33 20.65 -8.30
CA THR A 64 8.56 20.58 -7.51
C THR A 64 8.37 19.70 -6.27
N GLU A 65 7.25 19.85 -5.58
CA GLU A 65 6.91 19.04 -4.41
C GLU A 65 6.77 17.55 -4.76
N ALA A 66 6.10 17.24 -5.87
CA ALA A 66 5.97 15.86 -6.36
C ALA A 66 7.33 15.23 -6.69
N MET A 67 8.25 16.01 -7.27
CA MET A 67 9.63 15.56 -7.53
C MET A 67 10.41 15.31 -6.24
N ASN A 68 10.26 16.17 -5.23
CA ASN A 68 10.90 15.99 -3.93
C ASN A 68 10.39 14.74 -3.22
N ILE A 69 9.06 14.52 -3.22
CA ILE A 69 8.43 13.30 -2.69
C ILE A 69 8.99 12.06 -3.39
N ASN A 70 9.06 12.07 -4.73
CA ASN A 70 9.61 10.94 -5.50
C ASN A 70 11.07 10.64 -5.14
N SER A 71 11.88 11.70 -4.98
CA SER A 71 13.29 11.60 -4.63
C SER A 71 13.47 11.00 -3.22
N GLU A 72 12.67 11.43 -2.25
CA GLU A 72 12.72 10.87 -0.89
C GLU A 72 12.21 9.42 -0.85
N ILE A 73 11.16 9.07 -1.61
CA ILE A 73 10.73 7.67 -1.76
C ILE A 73 11.87 6.84 -2.36
N SER A 74 12.54 7.33 -3.41
CA SER A 74 13.67 6.64 -4.02
C SER A 74 14.80 6.39 -3.02
N ARG A 75 15.12 7.39 -2.19
CA ARG A 75 16.16 7.33 -1.17
C ARG A 75 15.83 6.36 -0.03
N THR A 76 14.58 6.30 0.39
CA THR A 76 14.16 5.59 1.61
C THR A 76 13.59 4.19 1.33
N LEU A 77 12.89 4.03 0.21
CA LEU A 77 12.13 2.83 -0.15
C LEU A 77 12.58 2.19 -1.48
N GLY A 78 13.48 2.85 -2.23
CA GLY A 78 14.07 2.33 -3.47
C GLY A 78 13.35 2.77 -4.76
N GLY A 79 14.00 2.49 -5.90
CA GLY A 79 13.57 2.93 -7.23
C GLY A 79 12.23 2.38 -7.68
N ASP A 80 11.95 1.09 -7.43
CA ASP A 80 10.70 0.44 -7.87
C ASP A 80 9.46 1.09 -7.22
N ARG A 81 9.61 1.47 -5.94
CA ARG A 81 8.58 2.17 -5.16
C ARG A 81 8.42 3.63 -5.58
N ALA A 82 9.52 4.30 -5.91
CA ALA A 82 9.46 5.62 -6.51
C ALA A 82 8.76 5.57 -7.88
N PHE A 83 9.01 4.53 -8.68
CA PHE A 83 8.33 4.31 -9.95
C PHE A 83 6.82 4.07 -9.75
N LEU A 84 6.42 3.26 -8.76
CA LEU A 84 5.01 3.07 -8.41
C LEU A 84 4.29 4.39 -8.12
N TYR A 85 4.89 5.25 -7.29
CA TYR A 85 4.38 6.60 -7.03
C TYR A 85 4.27 7.42 -8.33
N ALA A 86 5.34 7.48 -9.12
CA ALA A 86 5.40 8.30 -10.33
C ALA A 86 4.37 7.86 -11.40
N ALA A 87 4.19 6.55 -11.57
CA ALA A 87 3.20 5.99 -12.48
C ALA A 87 1.77 6.37 -12.05
N SER A 88 1.46 6.26 -10.75
CA SER A 88 0.15 6.67 -10.23
C SER A 88 -0.06 8.18 -10.29
N PHE A 89 0.99 8.98 -10.10
CA PHE A 89 0.96 10.43 -10.33
C PHE A 89 0.59 10.75 -11.78
N GLY A 90 1.27 10.17 -12.75
CA GLY A 90 0.96 10.36 -14.17
C GLY A 90 -0.48 9.92 -14.51
N TYR A 91 -0.98 8.84 -13.90
CA TYR A 91 -2.39 8.46 -14.05
C TYR A 91 -3.33 9.55 -13.51
N GLY A 92 -3.09 10.05 -12.29
CA GLY A 92 -3.91 11.09 -11.66
C GLY A 92 -3.96 12.39 -12.46
N THR A 93 -2.88 12.78 -13.13
CA THR A 93 -2.86 14.01 -13.95
C THR A 93 -3.77 13.98 -15.18
N ASN A 94 -4.25 12.80 -15.56
CA ASN A 94 -5.16 12.63 -16.70
C ASN A 94 -6.64 12.57 -16.29
N ILE A 95 -6.95 12.72 -15.00
CA ILE A 95 -8.33 12.70 -14.50
C ILE A 95 -8.85 14.14 -14.43
N GLU A 96 -9.97 14.39 -15.10
CA GLU A 96 -10.70 15.65 -14.97
C GLU A 96 -11.63 15.59 -13.76
N LEU A 97 -11.52 16.57 -12.87
CA LEU A 97 -12.34 16.68 -11.66
C LEU A 97 -13.24 17.91 -11.72
N ASN A 98 -14.42 17.79 -11.11
CA ASN A 98 -15.27 18.94 -10.85
C ASN A 98 -14.78 19.75 -9.63
N VAL A 99 -15.40 20.91 -9.37
CA VAL A 99 -14.97 21.84 -8.29
C VAL A 99 -14.99 21.20 -6.90
N GLN A 100 -16.00 20.37 -6.61
CA GLN A 100 -16.11 19.70 -5.32
C GLN A 100 -15.01 18.64 -5.16
N GLU A 101 -14.82 17.82 -6.19
CA GLU A 101 -13.77 16.81 -6.24
C GLU A 101 -12.37 17.43 -6.14
N CYS A 102 -12.16 18.61 -6.74
CA CYS A 102 -10.90 19.34 -6.60
C CYS A 102 -10.62 19.81 -5.18
N THR A 103 -11.64 20.28 -4.48
CA THR A 103 -11.51 20.66 -3.06
C THR A 103 -11.05 19.47 -2.21
N GLU A 104 -11.63 18.30 -2.48
CA GLU A 104 -11.28 17.05 -1.79
C GLU A 104 -9.88 16.54 -2.18
N ALA A 105 -9.52 16.58 -3.46
CA ALA A 105 -8.21 16.17 -3.94
C ALA A 105 -7.07 16.99 -3.31
N LEU A 106 -7.24 18.32 -3.24
CA LEU A 106 -6.27 19.21 -2.59
C LEU A 106 -6.13 18.89 -1.10
N ALA A 107 -7.24 18.76 -0.37
CA ALA A 107 -7.21 18.43 1.06
C ALA A 107 -6.56 17.06 1.34
N ASN A 108 -6.85 16.06 0.50
CA ASN A 108 -6.26 14.73 0.61
C ASN A 108 -4.75 14.74 0.34
N PHE A 109 -4.33 15.46 -0.69
CA PHE A 109 -2.91 15.64 -0.99
C PHE A 109 -2.18 16.34 0.16
N GLU A 110 -2.68 17.48 0.64
CA GLU A 110 -2.07 18.25 1.74
C GLU A 110 -1.90 17.40 2.99
N LYS A 111 -2.96 16.68 3.40
CA LYS A 111 -2.92 15.76 4.55
C LYS A 111 -1.84 14.70 4.37
N ARG A 112 -1.73 14.12 3.17
CA ARG A 112 -0.78 13.03 2.91
C ARG A 112 0.65 13.53 2.81
N ALA A 113 0.88 14.67 2.17
CA ALA A 113 2.18 15.32 2.09
C ALA A 113 2.68 15.70 3.49
N ALA A 114 1.82 16.29 4.33
CA ALA A 114 2.17 16.62 5.71
C ALA A 114 2.61 15.39 6.51
N ALA A 115 1.87 14.27 6.43
CA ALA A 115 2.26 13.03 7.09
C ALA A 115 3.59 12.48 6.57
N PHE A 116 3.81 12.49 5.25
CA PHE A 116 5.06 12.07 4.65
C PHE A 116 6.26 12.88 5.14
N HIS A 117 6.10 14.20 5.28
CA HIS A 117 7.14 15.10 5.79
C HIS A 117 7.46 14.88 7.27
N GLN A 118 6.47 14.51 8.09
CA GLN A 118 6.68 14.16 9.49
C GLN A 118 7.49 12.87 9.62
N ASP A 119 7.13 11.84 8.85
CA ASP A 119 7.82 10.55 8.90
C ASP A 119 9.25 10.61 8.35
N THR A 120 9.52 11.45 7.35
CA THR A 120 10.85 11.56 6.71
C THR A 120 11.83 12.49 7.41
N ARG A 121 11.35 13.48 8.19
CA ARG A 121 12.21 14.42 8.93
C ARG A 121 12.56 13.97 10.35
N GLY A 122 11.99 12.86 10.83
CA GLY A 122 12.28 12.32 12.16
C GLY A 122 11.70 13.15 13.33
N GLU A 123 10.72 14.01 13.06
CA GLU A 123 10.03 14.84 14.06
C GLU A 123 8.82 14.09 14.63
N LYS A 124 9.05 12.99 15.35
CA LYS A 124 8.01 12.30 16.15
C LYS A 124 8.00 12.77 17.58
#